data_AF-A0AAV0EB21-F1
#
_entry.id   AF-A0AAV0EB21-F1
#
_cell.length_a   1.000
_cell.length_b   1.000
_cell.length_c   1.000
_cell.angle_alpha   90.00
_cell.angle_beta   90.00
_cell.angle_gamma   90.00
#
_symmetry.space_group_name_H-M   'P 1'
#
loop_
_entity.id
_entity.type
_entity.pdbx_description
1 polymer ?
#
loop_
_entity_poly.entity_id
_entity_poly.type
_entity_poly.pdbx_seq_one_letter_code
_entity_poly.pdbx_strand_id
1 'polypeptide(L)'
;MSKSSTKAEYRAIAYTIWDALHIWSILFELGFPITVPVNLLCDNIFASYLIANHVQHARSNHIQIDYHFVRERVAHGDLLVQYVPTHL
;
A
#
# COMPACT_ATOMS: atom_id res chain seq x y z
N MET A 1 1.69 -4.86 -21.05
CA MET A 1 2.25 -4.91 -19.67
C MET A 1 2.44 -6.37 -19.30
N SER A 2 3.64 -6.78 -18.87
CA SER A 2 3.94 -8.18 -18.53
C SER A 2 3.51 -8.48 -17.09
N LYS A 3 3.08 -9.72 -16.81
CA LYS A 3 2.71 -10.16 -15.44
C LYS A 3 3.83 -9.98 -14.41
N SER A 4 5.08 -9.90 -14.86
CA SER A 4 6.26 -9.67 -14.01
C SER A 4 6.34 -8.23 -13.50
N SER A 5 6.02 -7.24 -14.35
CA SER A 5 6.01 -5.81 -13.98
C SER A 5 5.01 -5.53 -12.86
N THR A 6 3.79 -6.05 -12.99
CA THR A 6 2.72 -5.89 -12.00
C THR A 6 3.09 -6.48 -10.63
N LYS A 7 3.82 -7.60 -10.60
CA LYS A 7 4.28 -8.22 -9.35
C LYS A 7 5.40 -7.43 -8.67
N ALA A 8 6.29 -6.82 -9.45
CA ALA A 8 7.36 -5.96 -8.93
C ALA A 8 6.80 -4.65 -8.38
N GLU A 9 5.90 -4.00 -9.11
CA GLU A 9 5.18 -2.80 -8.67
C GLU A 9 4.43 -3.04 -7.36
N TYR A 10 3.76 -4.19 -7.25
CA TYR A 10 3.05 -4.57 -6.02
C TYR A 10 3.99 -4.69 -4.82
N ARG A 11 5.13 -5.37 -4.99
CA ARG A 11 6.12 -5.52 -3.91
C ARG A 11 6.67 -4.16 -3.50
N ALA A 12 6.94 -3.28 -4.46
CA ALA A 12 7.41 -1.93 -4.17
C ALA A 12 6.41 -1.19 -3.28
N ILE A 13 5.12 -1.25 -3.60
CA ILE A 13 4.05 -0.63 -2.79
C ILE A 13 3.98 -1.21 -1.39
N ALA A 14 4.04 -2.54 -1.25
CA ALA A 14 4.04 -3.21 0.05
C ALA A 14 5.20 -2.75 0.95
N TYR A 15 6.42 -2.70 0.38
CA TYR A 15 7.60 -2.21 1.09
C TYR A 15 7.47 -0.75 1.48
N THR A 16 7.01 0.12 0.56
CA THR A 16 6.79 1.54 0.87
C THR A 16 5.78 1.74 2.01
N ILE A 17 4.72 0.94 2.06
CA ILE A 17 3.73 1.01 3.15
C ILE A 17 4.33 0.54 4.46
N TRP A 18 5.11 -0.55 4.42
CA TRP A 18 5.78 -1.07 5.61
C TRP A 18 6.75 -0.03 6.19
N ASP A 19 7.58 0.59 5.35
CA ASP A 19 8.52 1.64 5.76
C ASP A 19 7.77 2.85 6.33
N ALA A 20 6.70 3.30 5.67
CA ALA A 20 5.90 4.43 6.14
C ALA A 20 5.28 4.17 7.51
N LEU A 21 4.69 2.98 7.72
CA LEU A 21 4.11 2.59 9.01
C LEU A 21 5.16 2.38 10.08
N HIS A 22 6.35 1.91 9.71
CA HIS A 22 7.46 1.79 10.65
C HIS A 22 7.92 3.17 11.14
N ILE A 23 8.10 4.14 10.23
CA ILE A 23 8.38 5.53 10.58
C ILE A 23 7.27 6.11 11.47
N TRP A 24 6.01 5.80 11.15
CA TRP A 24 4.85 6.21 11.95
C TRP A 24 4.93 5.69 13.40
N SER A 25 5.26 4.41 13.57
CA SER A 25 5.43 3.78 14.89
C SER A 25 6.55 4.44 15.68
N ILE A 26 7.69 4.72 15.03
CA ILE A 26 8.82 5.41 15.66
C ILE A 26 8.39 6.81 16.12
N LEU A 27 7.68 7.57 15.28
CA LEU A 27 7.21 8.90 15.64
C LEU A 27 6.23 8.86 16.82
N PHE A 28 5.35 7.86 16.86
CA PHE A 28 4.45 7.63 17.99
C PHE A 28 5.23 7.33 19.29
N GLU A 29 6.23 6.45 19.23
CA GLU A 29 7.09 6.12 20.37
C GLU A 29 7.89 7.33 20.89
N LEU A 30 8.26 8.25 19.99
CA LEU A 30 8.92 9.51 20.33
C LEU A 30 7.96 10.58 20.89
N GLY A 31 6.66 10.26 21.05
CA GLY A 31 5.66 11.17 21.58
C GLY A 31 5.05 12.13 20.56
N PHE A 32 5.21 11.86 19.27
CA PHE A 32 4.55 12.58 18.18
C PHE A 32 3.42 11.74 17.58
N PRO A 33 2.21 11.76 18.20
CA PRO A 33 1.07 11.05 17.64
C PRO A 33 0.68 11.68 16.32
N ILE A 34 0.77 10.91 15.24
CA ILE A 34 0.29 11.35 13.94
C ILE A 34 -1.16 10.94 13.81
N THR A 35 -2.03 11.94 13.67
CA THR A 35 -3.48 11.76 13.59
C THR A 35 -4.01 11.74 12.15
N VAL A 36 -3.12 11.90 11.18
CA VAL A 36 -3.47 11.96 9.76
C VAL A 36 -3.05 10.68 9.05
N PRO A 37 -3.90 10.14 8.15
CA PRO A 37 -3.55 8.97 7.36
C PRO A 37 -2.31 9.21 6.50
N VAL A 38 -1.53 8.15 6.29
CA VAL A 38 -0.46 8.15 5.30
C VAL A 38 -1.08 8.19 3.90
N ASN A 39 -0.80 9.24 3.12
CA ASN A 39 -1.21 9.30 1.72
C ASN A 39 -0.17 8.61 0.84
N LEU A 40 -0.59 7.55 0.16
CA LEU A 40 0.23 6.82 -0.79
C LEU A 40 -0.21 7.15 -2.22
N LEU A 41 0.67 7.81 -2.96
CA LEU A 41 0.44 8.19 -4.35
C LEU A 41 0.99 7.09 -5.26
N CYS A 42 0.17 6.56 -6.16
CA CYS A 42 0.57 5.53 -7.12
C CYS A 42 0.11 5.88 -8.53
N ASP A 43 0.98 5.69 -9.51
CA ASP A 43 0.67 5.90 -10.92
C ASP A 43 0.21 4.64 -11.65
N ASN A 44 -0.04 3.57 -10.89
CA ASN A 44 -0.59 2.34 -11.39
C ASN A 44 -2.04 2.14 -10.96
N ILE A 45 -2.97 2.37 -11.89
CA ILE A 45 -4.42 2.19 -11.72
C ILE A 45 -4.74 0.79 -11.18
N PHE A 46 -4.02 -0.25 -11.62
CA PHE A 46 -4.25 -1.62 -11.17
C PHE A 46 -3.86 -1.84 -9.72
N ALA A 47 -2.81 -1.17 -9.24
CA ALA A 47 -2.43 -1.27 -7.83
C ALA A 47 -3.44 -0.55 -6.93
N SER A 48 -3.90 0.64 -7.34
CA SER A 48 -4.98 1.35 -6.65
C SER A 48 -6.29 0.55 -6.65
N TYR A 49 -6.64 -0.07 -7.78
CA TYR A 49 -7.85 -0.88 -7.91
C TYR A 49 -7.78 -2.18 -7.10
N LEU A 50 -6.61 -2.84 -7.04
CA LEU A 50 -6.41 -4.03 -6.24
C LEU A 50 -6.53 -3.73 -4.75
N ILE A 51 -5.94 -2.63 -4.27
CA ILE A 51 -6.07 -2.22 -2.86
C ILE A 51 -7.54 -1.88 -2.51
N ALA A 52 -8.28 -1.30 -3.46
CA ALA A 52 -9.68 -0.93 -3.29
C ALA A 52 -10.69 -2.09 -3.45
N ASN A 53 -10.37 -3.14 -4.22
CA ASN A 53 -11.31 -4.21 -4.56
C ASN A 53 -10.88 -5.57 -4.03
N HIS A 54 -11.83 -6.30 -3.44
CA HIS A 54 -11.69 -7.67 -2.91
C HIS A 54 -11.37 -8.74 -3.98
N VAL A 55 -10.24 -8.66 -4.68
CA VAL A 55 -9.85 -9.72 -5.62
C VAL A 55 -9.14 -10.84 -4.87
N GLN A 56 -9.92 -11.80 -4.40
CA GLN A 56 -9.44 -13.15 -4.12
C GLN A 56 -8.98 -13.75 -5.45
N HIS A 57 -7.66 -13.92 -5.65
CA HIS A 57 -7.00 -14.97 -6.47
C HIS A 57 -5.51 -14.66 -6.78
N ALA A 58 -4.75 -14.05 -5.87
CA ALA A 58 -3.28 -13.98 -6.00
C ALA A 58 -2.63 -15.23 -5.37
N ARG A 59 -2.18 -16.18 -6.19
CA ARG A 59 -1.63 -17.49 -5.78
C ARG A 59 -0.16 -17.42 -5.31
N SER A 60 0.22 -16.39 -4.53
CA SER A 60 1.57 -16.24 -3.99
C SER A 60 1.50 -15.71 -2.56
N ASN A 61 1.81 -16.57 -1.59
CA ASN A 61 1.60 -16.33 -0.15
C ASN A 61 2.17 -14.99 0.36
N HIS A 62 3.34 -14.55 -0.13
CA HIS A 62 3.93 -13.27 0.28
C HIS A 62 3.13 -12.06 -0.23
N ILE A 63 2.61 -12.14 -1.46
CA ILE A 63 1.75 -11.07 -2.00
C ILE A 63 0.45 -10.99 -1.20
N GLN A 64 -0.11 -12.14 -0.77
CA GLN A 64 -1.31 -12.15 0.06
C GLN A 64 -1.09 -11.53 1.44
N ILE A 65 0.01 -11.83 2.12
CA ILE A 65 0.29 -11.29 3.45
C ILE A 65 0.41 -9.77 3.40
N ASP A 66 1.21 -9.26 2.47
CA ASP A 66 1.35 -7.83 2.25
C ASP A 66 0.00 -7.19 1.87
N TYR A 67 -0.85 -7.92 1.14
CA TYR A 67 -2.12 -7.40 0.64
C TYR A 67 -3.14 -7.23 1.75
N HIS A 68 -3.24 -8.25 2.61
CA HIS A 68 -4.11 -8.21 3.78
C HIS A 68 -3.70 -7.09 4.72
N PHE A 69 -2.39 -6.92 4.96
CA PHE A 69 -1.87 -5.87 5.80
C PHE A 69 -2.19 -4.46 5.26
N VAL A 70 -1.92 -4.20 3.98
CA VAL A 70 -2.23 -2.91 3.34
C VAL A 70 -3.73 -2.62 3.40
N ARG A 71 -4.56 -3.61 3.07
CA ARG A 71 -6.02 -3.46 3.08
C ARG A 71 -6.57 -3.18 4.48
N GLU A 72 -6.06 -3.86 5.50
CA GLU A 72 -6.44 -3.61 6.89
C GLU A 72 -6.12 -2.18 7.31
N ARG A 73 -4.97 -1.64 6.90
CA ARG A 73 -4.58 -0.26 7.19
C ARG A 73 -5.44 0.77 6.48
N VAL A 74 -5.84 0.51 5.24
CA VAL A 74 -6.83 1.35 4.54
C VAL A 74 -8.19 1.29 5.22
N ALA A 75 -8.65 0.09 5.62
CA ALA A 75 -9.93 -0.08 6.30
C ALA A 75 -9.95 0.58 7.69
N HIS A 76 -8.82 0.60 8.39
CA HIS A 76 -8.66 1.30 9.66
C HIS A 76 -8.59 2.83 9.51
N GLY A 77 -8.39 3.33 8.28
CA GLY A 77 -8.22 4.75 8.01
C GLY A 77 -6.81 5.27 8.30
N ASP A 78 -5.83 4.39 8.50
CA ASP A 78 -4.41 4.75 8.68
C ASP A 78 -3.74 5.09 7.34
N LEU A 79 -4.27 4.55 6.23
CA LEU A 79 -3.69 4.67 4.90
C LEU A 79 -4.74 5.14 3.89
N LEU A 80 -4.39 6.14 3.09
CA LEU A 80 -5.17 6.58 1.94
C LEU A 80 -4.35 6.35 0.67
N VAL A 81 -4.90 5.58 -0.27
CA VAL A 81 -4.23 5.32 -1.56
C VAL A 81 -4.89 6.17 -2.63
N GLN A 82 -4.11 7.02 -3.30
CA GLN A 82 -4.57 7.88 -4.37
C GLN A 82 -3.83 7.56 -5.67
N TYR A 83 -4.59 7.41 -6.75
CA TYR A 83 -4.03 7.30 -8.08
C TYR A 83 -3.58 8.67 -8.59
N VAL A 84 -2.34 8.77 -9.07
CA VAL A 84 -1.81 9.98 -9.71
C VAL A 84 -1.30 9.62 -11.10
N PRO A 85 -1.86 10.15 -12.18
CA PRO A 85 -1.36 9.86 -13.52
C PRO A 85 0.06 10.42 -13.69
N THR A 86 1.00 9.57 -14.09
CA THR A 86 2.32 10.03 -14.53
C THR A 86 2.17 10.68 -15.90
N HIS A 87 2.25 12.01 -15.93
CA HIS A 87 2.50 12.73 -17.17
C HIS A 87 3.96 12.49 -17.56
N LEU A 88 4.18 11.67 -18.59
CA LEU A 88 5.44 11.64 -19.33
C LEU A 88 5.55 12.89 -20.22
#